data_AF-A0A353CBH6-F1
#
_entry.id   AF-A0A353CBH6-F1
#
_cell.length_a   1.000
_cell.length_b   1.000
_cell.length_c   1.000
_cell.angle_alpha   90.00
_cell.angle_beta   90.00
_cell.angle_gamma   90.00
#
_symmetry.space_group_name_H-M   'P 1'
#
loop_
_entity.id
_entity.type
_entity.pdbx_description
1 polymer ?
#
loop_
_entity_poly.entity_id
_entity_poly.type
_entity_poly.pdbx_seq_one_letter_code
_entity_poly.pdbx_strand_id
1 'polypeptide(L)'
;MNEAFQIITFYEFKPMKNVGDLTGLQDKLKAIMAANEIKGTIILAEEGFNSTVCGRPEAIESFVSEAGAALGSEIVYKSSFHATAPFRKIDVKIKPEIVTLKRRVDLKAGIGTHVPPSKWNDVISDPATIVLDTRNDYEFKEGTFRRAI
;
A
#
# COMPACT_ATOMS: atom_id res chain seq x y z
N MET A 1 3.07 -8.93 -27.96
CA MET A 1 3.85 -8.94 -26.70
C MET A 1 2.86 -9.27 -25.59
N ASN A 2 3.11 -10.29 -24.77
CA ASN A 2 2.24 -10.53 -23.61
C ASN A 2 2.43 -9.34 -22.66
N GLU A 3 1.47 -8.43 -22.63
CA GLU A 3 1.49 -7.29 -21.72
C GLU A 3 1.50 -7.83 -20.28
N ALA A 4 2.57 -7.50 -19.56
CA ALA A 4 2.72 -7.87 -18.16
C ALA A 4 1.63 -7.15 -17.34
N PHE A 5 1.10 -7.83 -16.33
CA PHE A 5 0.23 -7.21 -15.35
C PHE A 5 1.06 -6.22 -14.53
N GLN A 6 0.55 -5.00 -14.41
CA GLN A 6 1.10 -4.01 -13.49
C GLN A 6 0.52 -4.28 -12.10
N ILE A 7 1.40 -4.35 -11.11
CA ILE A 7 1.08 -4.47 -9.71
C ILE A 7 1.40 -3.14 -9.05
N ILE A 8 0.41 -2.55 -8.38
CA ILE A 8 0.61 -1.31 -7.64
C ILE A 8 0.35 -1.52 -6.15
N THR A 9 1.16 -0.85 -5.36
CA THR A 9 0.99 -0.74 -3.91
C THR A 9 0.87 0.72 -3.52
N PHE A 10 -0.10 1.06 -2.70
CA PHE A 10 -0.29 2.41 -2.20
C PHE A 10 -0.93 2.37 -0.82
N TYR A 11 -0.64 3.38 -0.01
CA TYR A 11 -1.29 3.60 1.26
C TYR A 11 -1.27 5.09 1.57
N GLU A 12 -2.21 5.53 2.39
CA GLU A 12 -2.20 6.87 2.95
C GLU A 12 -2.83 6.82 4.33
N PHE A 13 -2.15 7.47 5.30
CA PHE A 13 -2.76 7.77 6.57
C PHE A 13 -3.47 9.12 6.48
N LYS A 14 -4.78 9.08 6.39
CA LYS A 14 -5.66 10.23 6.24
C LYS A 14 -6.97 9.96 6.96
N PRO A 15 -7.41 10.83 7.90
CA PRO A 15 -8.69 10.65 8.56
C PRO A 15 -9.84 10.53 7.54
N MET A 16 -10.54 9.40 7.55
CA MET A 16 -11.59 9.10 6.56
C MET A 16 -12.96 9.70 6.89
N LYS A 17 -13.08 10.40 8.05
CA LYS A 17 -14.33 11.01 8.53
C LYS A 17 -14.98 11.95 7.52
N ASN A 18 -14.18 12.63 6.69
CA ASN A 18 -14.67 13.58 5.69
C ASN A 18 -14.96 12.93 4.33
N VAL A 19 -14.60 11.66 4.14
CA VAL A 19 -14.84 10.91 2.88
C VAL A 19 -16.24 10.28 2.90
N GLY A 20 -16.78 9.98 4.08
CA GLY A 20 -18.12 9.45 4.27
C GLY A 20 -18.13 8.12 5.01
N ASP A 21 -19.24 7.39 4.88
CA ASP A 21 -19.39 6.05 5.45
C ASP A 21 -18.46 5.04 4.76
N LEU A 22 -17.72 4.26 5.56
CA LEU A 22 -16.75 3.30 5.05
C LEU A 22 -17.42 2.11 4.34
N THR A 23 -18.65 1.75 4.71
CA THR A 23 -19.39 0.68 4.02
C THR A 23 -19.81 1.13 2.62
N GLY A 24 -20.37 2.33 2.48
CA GLY A 24 -20.65 2.91 1.16
C GLY A 24 -19.39 3.05 0.29
N LEU A 25 -18.27 3.47 0.89
CA LEU A 25 -16.98 3.57 0.19
C LEU A 25 -16.45 2.19 -0.23
N GLN A 26 -16.59 1.17 0.63
CA GLN A 26 -16.20 -0.20 0.33
C GLN A 26 -16.91 -0.71 -0.94
N ASP A 27 -18.22 -0.51 -1.04
CA ASP A 27 -19.00 -0.97 -2.19
C ASP A 27 -18.65 -0.18 -3.46
N LYS A 28 -18.47 1.14 -3.34
CA LYS A 28 -18.00 1.98 -4.46
C LYS A 28 -16.65 1.51 -5.00
N LEU A 29 -15.68 1.23 -4.12
CA LEU A 29 -14.36 0.76 -4.53
C LEU A 29 -14.41 -0.63 -5.18
N LYS A 30 -15.24 -1.56 -4.67
CA LYS A 30 -15.46 -2.85 -5.33
C LYS A 30 -16.00 -2.68 -6.74
N ALA A 31 -16.95 -1.76 -6.95
CA ALA A 31 -17.51 -1.47 -8.26
C ALA A 31 -16.46 -0.88 -9.22
N ILE A 32 -15.66 0.08 -8.75
CA ILE A 32 -14.56 0.67 -9.53
C ILE A 32 -13.53 -0.40 -9.91
N MET A 33 -13.14 -1.27 -8.96
CA MET A 33 -12.22 -2.38 -9.23
C MET A 33 -12.81 -3.34 -10.27
N ALA A 34 -14.10 -3.67 -10.17
CA ALA A 34 -14.76 -4.57 -11.12
C ALA A 34 -14.85 -3.97 -12.53
N ALA A 35 -15.21 -2.69 -12.63
CA ALA A 35 -15.32 -1.98 -13.91
C ALA A 35 -13.99 -1.89 -14.65
N ASN A 36 -12.90 -1.75 -13.90
CA ASN A 36 -11.53 -1.66 -14.44
C ASN A 36 -10.80 -3.01 -14.46
N GLU A 37 -11.48 -4.15 -14.22
CA GLU A 37 -10.88 -5.49 -14.17
C GLU A 37 -9.69 -5.63 -13.19
N ILE A 38 -9.66 -4.80 -12.14
CA ILE A 38 -8.61 -4.77 -11.12
C ILE A 38 -8.85 -5.87 -10.09
N LYS A 39 -7.78 -6.59 -9.73
CA LYS A 39 -7.81 -7.64 -8.69
C LYS A 39 -6.81 -7.31 -7.59
N GLY A 40 -7.10 -7.71 -6.37
CA GLY A 40 -6.25 -7.45 -5.22
C GLY A 40 -7.06 -7.03 -4.01
N THR A 41 -6.38 -6.37 -3.07
CA THR A 41 -6.97 -6.00 -1.78
C THR A 41 -6.84 -4.51 -1.53
N ILE A 42 -7.92 -3.88 -1.08
CA ILE A 42 -7.91 -2.57 -0.41
C ILE A 42 -8.39 -2.75 1.03
N ILE A 43 -7.65 -2.23 1.98
CA ILE A 43 -8.03 -2.16 3.40
C ILE A 43 -8.37 -0.71 3.71
N LEU A 44 -9.56 -0.50 4.26
CA LEU A 44 -10.06 0.77 4.77
C LEU A 44 -10.08 0.73 6.30
N ALA A 45 -9.70 1.83 6.92
CA ALA A 45 -9.90 2.09 8.34
C ALA A 45 -10.22 3.57 8.55
N GLU A 46 -10.61 3.97 9.76
CA GLU A 46 -10.85 5.39 10.05
C GLU A 46 -9.60 6.26 9.86
N GLU A 47 -8.41 5.66 10.00
CA GLU A 47 -7.11 6.31 9.86
C GLU A 47 -6.60 6.40 8.40
N GLY A 48 -7.28 5.77 7.43
CA GLY A 48 -6.88 5.84 6.02
C GLY A 48 -7.12 4.56 5.24
N PHE A 49 -6.21 4.27 4.29
CA PHE A 49 -6.28 3.08 3.43
C PHE A 49 -4.91 2.49 3.10
N ASN A 50 -4.87 1.18 2.83
CA ASN A 50 -3.71 0.45 2.31
C ASN A 50 -4.17 -0.51 1.21
N SER A 51 -3.41 -0.60 0.12
CA SER A 51 -3.79 -1.36 -1.06
C SER A 51 -2.62 -2.08 -1.70
N THR A 52 -2.92 -3.25 -2.24
CA THR A 52 -2.08 -3.95 -3.21
C THR A 52 -3.00 -4.58 -4.26
N VAL A 53 -2.89 -4.10 -5.50
CA VAL A 53 -3.76 -4.51 -6.60
C VAL A 53 -2.97 -4.71 -7.90
N CYS A 54 -3.57 -5.42 -8.85
CA CYS A 54 -3.01 -5.63 -10.17
C CYS A 54 -4.07 -5.50 -11.27
N GLY A 55 -3.62 -5.09 -12.45
CA GLY A 55 -4.41 -4.97 -13.67
C GLY A 55 -3.52 -4.81 -14.89
N ARG A 56 -4.13 -4.59 -16.05
CA ARG A 56 -3.38 -4.10 -17.22
C ARG A 56 -2.94 -2.65 -16.97
N PRO A 57 -1.81 -2.19 -17.54
CA PRO A 57 -1.33 -0.82 -17.30
C PRO A 57 -2.36 0.26 -17.58
N GLU A 58 -3.13 0.14 -18.66
CA GLU A 58 -4.16 1.10 -19.05
C GLU A 58 -5.33 1.12 -18.04
N ALA A 59 -5.70 -0.07 -17.56
CA ALA A 59 -6.75 -0.21 -16.55
C ALA A 59 -6.31 0.34 -15.18
N ILE A 60 -5.02 0.26 -14.85
CA ILE A 60 -4.47 0.83 -13.63
C ILE A 60 -4.58 2.35 -13.63
N GLU A 61 -4.32 3.01 -14.77
CA GLU A 61 -4.43 4.47 -14.88
C GLU A 61 -5.88 4.95 -14.59
N SER A 62 -6.87 4.34 -15.24
CA SER A 62 -8.29 4.63 -15.00
C SER A 62 -8.71 4.33 -13.57
N PHE A 63 -8.32 3.16 -13.05
CA PHE A 63 -8.58 2.76 -11.66
C PHE A 63 -8.01 3.77 -10.66
N VAL A 64 -6.77 4.21 -10.84
CA VAL A 64 -6.10 5.14 -9.91
C VAL A 64 -6.85 6.46 -9.83
N SER A 65 -7.29 7.00 -10.97
CA SER A 65 -8.07 8.24 -11.02
C SER A 65 -9.41 8.10 -10.29
N GLU A 66 -10.19 7.06 -10.62
CA GLU A 66 -11.51 6.83 -10.03
C GLU A 66 -11.45 6.49 -8.54
N ALA A 67 -10.52 5.61 -8.15
CA ALA A 67 -10.31 5.24 -6.76
C ALA A 67 -9.80 6.44 -5.95
N GLY A 68 -8.91 7.25 -6.52
CA GLY A 68 -8.43 8.49 -5.90
C GLY A 68 -9.58 9.45 -5.63
N ALA A 69 -10.44 9.69 -6.62
CA ALA A 69 -11.64 10.50 -6.44
C ALA A 69 -12.59 9.93 -5.37
N ALA A 70 -12.77 8.61 -5.31
CA ALA A 70 -13.59 7.96 -4.28
C ALA A 70 -12.99 8.09 -2.87
N LEU A 71 -11.66 8.00 -2.74
CA LEU A 71 -10.91 8.17 -1.49
C LEU A 71 -10.68 9.65 -1.13
N GLY A 72 -11.03 10.56 -2.02
CA GLY A 72 -10.73 11.99 -1.94
C GLY A 72 -9.22 12.27 -1.87
N SER A 73 -8.40 11.45 -2.52
CA SER A 73 -6.93 11.49 -2.46
C SER A 73 -6.31 11.38 -3.84
N GLU A 74 -5.18 12.07 -4.02
CA GLU A 74 -4.28 11.80 -5.14
C GLU A 74 -3.41 10.59 -4.80
N ILE A 75 -3.68 9.46 -5.45
CA ILE A 75 -2.97 8.21 -5.13
C ILE A 75 -1.54 8.26 -5.67
N VAL A 76 -0.58 8.30 -4.75
CA VAL A 76 0.82 8.03 -5.04
C VAL A 76 1.10 6.55 -4.82
N TYR A 77 1.54 5.85 -5.86
CA TYR A 77 1.74 4.41 -5.83
C TYR A 77 3.14 4.00 -6.30
N LYS A 78 3.60 2.85 -5.83
CA LYS A 78 4.78 2.15 -6.37
C LYS A 78 4.31 1.06 -7.32
N SER A 79 5.08 0.84 -8.39
CA SER A 79 4.75 -0.14 -9.43
C SER A 79 5.79 -1.26 -9.52
N SER A 80 5.31 -2.45 -9.87
CA SER A 80 6.11 -3.57 -10.35
C SER A 80 5.32 -4.31 -11.43
N PHE A 81 5.96 -5.25 -12.14
CA PHE A 81 5.34 -5.96 -13.27
C PHE A 81 5.54 -7.46 -13.15
N HIS A 82 4.53 -8.22 -13.55
CA HIS A 82 4.60 -9.67 -13.57
C HIS A 82 3.88 -10.25 -14.81
N ALA A 83 4.40 -11.34 -15.36
CA ALA A 83 3.86 -11.93 -16.59
C ALA A 83 2.42 -12.47 -16.45
N THR A 84 2.01 -12.78 -15.23
CA THR A 84 0.67 -13.29 -14.90
C THR A 84 0.06 -12.52 -13.74
N ALA A 85 -1.27 -12.41 -13.68
CA ALA A 85 -1.97 -11.79 -12.55
C ALA A 85 -1.70 -12.54 -11.24
N PRO A 86 -1.04 -11.91 -10.23
CA PRO A 86 -0.76 -12.57 -8.95
C PRO A 86 -2.01 -12.67 -8.05
N PHE A 87 -3.00 -11.80 -8.26
CA PHE A 87 -4.22 -11.75 -7.46
C PHE A 87 -5.43 -12.29 -8.23
N ARG A 88 -6.30 -13.00 -7.53
CA ARG A 88 -7.41 -13.75 -8.15
C ARG A 88 -8.79 -13.12 -7.95
N LYS A 89 -8.96 -12.26 -6.96
CA LYS A 89 -10.27 -11.71 -6.56
C LYS A 89 -10.18 -10.22 -6.24
N ILE A 90 -11.34 -9.57 -6.25
CA ILE A 90 -11.55 -8.24 -5.66
C ILE A 90 -11.83 -8.45 -4.18
N ASP A 91 -11.11 -7.73 -3.33
CA ASP A 91 -11.31 -7.75 -1.89
C ASP A 91 -11.18 -6.31 -1.37
N VAL A 92 -12.24 -5.79 -0.76
CA VAL A 92 -12.19 -4.50 -0.06
C VAL A 92 -12.66 -4.77 1.35
N LYS A 93 -11.82 -4.47 2.34
CA LYS A 93 -12.03 -4.83 3.75
C LYS A 93 -12.09 -3.58 4.59
N ILE A 94 -12.98 -3.56 5.56
CA ILE A 94 -12.96 -2.58 6.65
C ILE A 94 -12.28 -3.25 7.85
N LYS A 95 -11.26 -2.59 8.40
CA LYS A 95 -10.48 -3.05 9.54
C LYS A 95 -10.30 -1.92 10.55
N PRO A 96 -9.98 -2.23 11.81
CA PRO A 96 -9.65 -1.20 12.80
C PRO A 96 -8.41 -0.38 12.44
N GLU A 97 -7.43 -1.01 11.78
CA GLU A 97 -6.15 -0.42 11.38
C GLU A 97 -5.84 -0.84 9.94
N ILE A 98 -5.20 0.04 9.15
CA ILE A 98 -4.73 -0.30 7.79
C ILE A 98 -3.45 -1.12 7.80
N VAL A 99 -2.71 -1.04 8.90
CA VAL A 99 -1.58 -1.89 9.26
C VAL A 99 -1.65 -2.14 10.76
N THR A 100 -1.76 -3.39 11.17
CA THR A 100 -2.03 -3.72 12.57
C THR A 100 -0.78 -3.51 13.44
N LEU A 101 -0.78 -2.44 14.23
CA LEU A 101 0.24 -2.14 15.25
C LEU A 101 -0.28 -2.35 16.67
N LYS A 102 -1.62 -2.44 16.85
CA LYS A 102 -2.32 -2.64 18.14
C LYS A 102 -1.97 -1.58 19.18
N ARG A 103 -1.52 -0.41 18.74
CA ARG A 103 -1.13 0.71 19.59
C ARG A 103 -1.45 2.02 18.87
N ARG A 104 -1.75 3.07 19.62
CA ARG A 104 -1.85 4.41 19.04
C ARG A 104 -0.47 4.88 18.58
N VAL A 105 -0.40 5.40 17.37
CA VAL A 105 0.82 5.97 16.80
C VAL A 105 0.53 7.42 16.44
N ASP A 106 1.42 8.33 16.86
CA ASP A 106 1.44 9.69 16.34
C ASP A 106 2.35 9.73 15.12
N LEU A 107 1.74 9.79 13.94
CA LEU A 107 2.48 9.84 12.67
C LEU A 107 3.34 11.09 12.54
N LYS A 108 3.02 12.18 13.26
CA LYS A 108 3.80 13.42 13.22
C LYS A 108 5.19 13.23 13.82
N ALA A 109 5.35 12.27 14.74
CA ALA A 109 6.64 11.97 15.36
C ALA A 109 7.67 11.40 14.35
N GLY A 110 7.23 10.85 13.21
CA GLY A 110 8.11 10.33 12.16
C GLY A 110 8.45 11.34 11.05
N ILE A 111 7.92 12.56 11.11
CA ILE A 111 8.20 13.56 10.08
C ILE A 111 9.68 13.95 10.13
N GLY A 112 10.35 13.95 8.98
CA GLY A 112 11.76 14.30 8.86
C GLY A 112 12.74 13.17 9.16
N THR A 113 12.26 11.97 9.54
CA THR A 113 13.13 10.80 9.78
C THR A 113 13.32 9.92 8.54
N HIS A 114 12.70 10.28 7.41
CA HIS A 114 12.75 9.49 6.19
C HIS A 114 14.11 9.61 5.50
N VAL A 115 14.81 8.49 5.34
CA VAL A 115 16.06 8.42 4.58
C VAL A 115 15.74 8.05 3.12
N PRO A 116 16.15 8.86 2.12
CA PRO A 116 15.94 8.50 0.72
C PRO A 116 16.75 7.25 0.33
N PRO A 117 16.29 6.44 -0.64
CA PRO A 117 16.99 5.20 -1.03
C PRO A 117 18.48 5.41 -1.39
N SER A 118 18.81 6.55 -1.99
CA SER A 118 20.20 6.91 -2.36
C SER A 118 21.14 7.13 -1.18
N LYS A 119 20.60 7.34 0.03
CA LYS A 119 21.37 7.54 1.27
C LYS A 119 21.29 6.34 2.21
N TRP A 120 20.38 5.41 1.96
CA TRP A 120 20.14 4.28 2.85
C TRP A 120 21.38 3.43 3.08
N ASN A 121 22.09 3.07 2.00
CA ASN A 121 23.29 2.24 2.08
C ASN A 121 24.40 2.88 2.93
N ASP A 122 24.56 4.21 2.84
CA ASP A 122 25.53 4.94 3.66
C ASP A 122 25.17 4.83 5.15
N VAL A 123 23.90 5.03 5.49
CA VAL A 123 23.39 4.98 6.88
C VAL A 123 23.57 3.60 7.51
N ILE A 124 23.21 2.53 6.80
CA ILE A 124 23.31 1.16 7.33
C ILE A 124 24.73 0.59 7.29
N SER A 125 25.67 1.26 6.62
CA SER A 125 27.08 0.85 6.59
C SER A 125 27.83 1.26 7.86
N ASP A 126 27.36 2.31 8.56
CA ASP A 126 27.92 2.74 9.84
C ASP A 126 27.77 1.64 10.90
N PRO A 127 28.86 1.15 11.50
CA PRO A 127 28.78 0.09 12.49
C PRO A 127 28.06 0.48 13.79
N ALA A 128 27.88 1.76 14.09
CA ALA A 128 27.08 2.22 15.22
C ALA A 128 25.57 2.23 14.94
N THR A 129 25.15 2.13 13.67
CA THR A 129 23.73 2.09 13.30
C THR A 129 23.11 0.74 13.68
N ILE A 130 22.02 0.80 14.45
CA ILE A 130 21.14 -0.34 14.68
C ILE A 130 20.12 -0.39 13.54
N VAL A 131 20.12 -1.48 12.79
CA VAL A 131 19.15 -1.72 11.71
C VAL A 131 18.08 -2.65 12.24
N LEU A 132 16.84 -2.18 12.30
CA LEU A 132 15.68 -2.96 12.76
C LEU A 132 14.83 -3.35 11.56
N ASP A 133 14.57 -4.64 11.37
CA ASP A 133 13.58 -5.11 10.42
C ASP A 133 12.21 -5.17 11.10
N THR A 134 11.27 -4.36 10.62
CA THR A 134 9.94 -4.24 11.23
C THR A 134 8.91 -5.21 10.64
N ARG A 135 9.34 -6.10 9.74
CA ARG A 135 8.51 -7.12 9.10
C ARG A 135 8.39 -8.36 9.97
N ASN A 136 7.57 -9.32 9.55
CA ASN A 136 7.40 -10.57 10.30
C ASN A 136 8.56 -11.56 10.08
N ASP A 137 8.61 -12.59 10.93
CA ASP A 137 9.65 -13.62 10.92
C ASP A 137 9.79 -14.36 9.58
N TYR A 138 8.72 -14.50 8.82
CA TYR A 138 8.76 -15.15 7.51
C TYR A 138 9.48 -14.25 6.51
N GLU A 139 9.09 -12.97 6.41
CA GLU A 139 9.71 -11.99 5.51
C GLU A 139 11.18 -11.73 5.84
N PHE A 140 11.53 -11.74 7.13
CA PHE A 140 12.93 -11.61 7.59
C PHE A 140 13.80 -12.76 7.07
N LYS A 141 13.28 -14.00 7.13
CA LYS A 141 14.01 -15.21 6.71
C LYS A 141 14.19 -15.31 5.21
N GLU A 142 13.22 -14.83 4.42
CA GLU A 142 13.32 -14.80 2.95
C GLU A 142 14.41 -13.81 2.47
N GLY A 143 14.74 -12.82 3.29
CA GLY A 143 15.87 -11.93 3.05
C GLY A 143 15.73 -10.62 3.80
N THR A 144 16.84 -10.12 4.34
CA THR A 144 16.92 -8.88 5.09
C THR A 144 18.22 -8.13 4.80
N PHE A 145 18.30 -6.86 5.19
CA PHE A 145 19.54 -6.09 5.08
C PHE A 145 20.61 -6.68 6.00
N ARG A 146 21.88 -6.57 5.59
CA ARG A 146 23.00 -7.05 6.38
C ARG A 146 22.97 -6.41 7.78
N ARG A 147 23.09 -7.24 8.83
CA ARG A 147 23.05 -6.86 10.26
C ARG A 147 21.70 -6.34 10.77
N ALA A 148 20.63 -6.44 9.99
CA ALA A 148 19.29 -6.18 10.51
C ALA A 148 18.94 -7.22 11.59
N ILE A 149 18.24 -6.76 12.63
CA ILE A 149 17.69 -7.59 13.70
C ILE A 149 16.17 -7.48 13.74
#